data_AF-A0A1R0Y494-F1
#
_entry.id   AF-A0A1R0Y494-F1
#
_cell.length_a   1.000
_cell.length_b   1.000
_cell.length_c   1.000
_cell.angle_alpha   90.00
_cell.angle_beta   90.00
_cell.angle_gamma   90.00
#
_symmetry.space_group_name_H-M   'P 1'
#
loop_
_entity.id
_entity.type
_entity.pdbx_description
1 polymer ?
#
loop_
_entity_poly.entity_id
_entity_poly.type
_entity_poly.pdbx_seq_one_letter_code
_entity_poly.pdbx_strand_id
1 'polypeptide(L)'
;MNYSDLKELQDVFFFGLIEPEVNQLRLSFCKSKASDITEPLMVNEKSSPIIQVDFHSYIAYSVRNEFFTSRDDYEEFDGKTFRIYKKSRYLDFISYGIFASKDFVRPYKHYGICCIDHVVDIISTSEPIVRETK
;
A
#
# COMPACT_ATOMS: atom_id res chain seq x y z
N MET A 1 3.39 -15.47 -0.57
CA MET A 1 3.06 -14.78 0.69
C MET A 1 1.57 -14.46 0.65
N ASN A 2 0.84 -14.65 1.74
CA ASN A 2 -0.54 -14.15 1.83
C ASN A 2 -0.48 -12.64 2.04
N TYR A 3 -1.38 -11.85 1.45
CA TYR A 3 -1.35 -10.40 1.67
C TYR A 3 -1.61 -10.01 3.14
N SER A 4 -2.21 -10.90 3.92
CA SER A 4 -2.36 -10.74 5.37
C SER A 4 -1.00 -10.69 6.08
N ASP A 5 0.01 -11.37 5.55
CA ASP A 5 1.38 -11.37 6.10
C ASP A 5 2.03 -9.99 5.96
N LEU A 6 1.52 -9.12 5.07
CA LEU A 6 2.01 -7.75 4.91
C LEU A 6 1.73 -6.88 6.15
N LYS A 7 0.72 -7.23 6.97
CA LYS A 7 0.35 -6.46 8.17
C LYS A 7 1.46 -6.41 9.21
N GLU A 8 2.29 -7.44 9.24
CA GLU A 8 3.40 -7.60 10.18
C GLU A 8 4.72 -7.01 9.68
N LEU A 9 4.73 -6.48 8.45
CA LEU A 9 5.91 -5.77 7.94
C LEU A 9 6.19 -4.54 8.79
N GLN A 10 7.48 -4.24 8.96
CA GLN A 10 7.98 -3.04 9.61
C GLN A 10 9.10 -2.48 8.73
N ASP A 11 9.32 -1.18 8.83
CA ASP A 11 10.42 -0.47 8.18
C ASP A 11 10.53 -0.77 6.68
N VAL A 12 9.47 -0.47 5.95
CA VAL A 12 9.38 -0.75 4.51
C VAL A 12 9.70 0.51 3.70
N PHE A 13 10.59 0.38 2.73
CA PHE A 13 10.86 1.39 1.71
C PHE A 13 10.01 1.16 0.47
N PHE A 14 9.44 2.24 -0.07
CA PHE A 14 8.70 2.23 -1.32
C PHE A 14 9.62 2.62 -2.47
N PHE A 15 9.79 1.75 -3.46
CA PHE A 15 10.60 2.04 -4.64
C PHE A 15 9.82 2.70 -5.76
N GLY A 16 8.51 2.43 -5.82
CA GLY A 16 7.66 2.98 -6.86
C GLY A 16 6.54 2.04 -7.25
N LEU A 17 5.74 2.53 -8.19
CA LEU A 17 4.64 1.81 -8.79
C LEU A 17 4.67 1.96 -10.31
N ILE A 18 4.06 1.00 -10.98
CA ILE A 18 3.79 1.04 -12.42
C ILE A 18 2.39 0.49 -12.69
N GLU A 19 1.82 0.85 -13.82
CA GLU A 19 0.65 0.17 -14.38
C GLU A 19 1.14 -0.80 -15.46
N PRO A 20 1.34 -2.08 -15.14
CA PRO A 20 1.89 -3.03 -16.11
C PRO A 20 0.89 -3.32 -17.25
N GLU A 21 -0.40 -3.19 -16.97
CA GLU A 21 -1.51 -3.44 -17.87
C GLU A 21 -2.66 -2.49 -17.53
N VAL A 22 -3.65 -2.40 -18.43
CA VAL A 22 -4.84 -1.55 -18.24
C VAL A 22 -5.55 -1.89 -16.91
N ASN A 23 -5.73 -0.88 -16.06
CA ASN A 23 -6.37 -0.97 -14.75
C ASN A 23 -5.70 -1.94 -13.75
N GLN A 24 -4.43 -2.28 -13.99
CA GLN A 24 -3.61 -3.04 -13.04
C GLN A 24 -2.57 -2.13 -12.42
N LEU A 25 -2.24 -2.36 -11.15
CA LEU A 25 -1.25 -1.60 -10.41
C LEU A 25 -0.25 -2.55 -9.77
N ARG A 26 1.03 -2.32 -10.02
CA ARG A 26 2.13 -3.04 -9.37
C ARG A 26 2.91 -2.08 -8.50
N LEU A 27 3.12 -2.46 -7.25
CA LEU A 27 3.96 -1.74 -6.30
C LEU A 27 5.19 -2.56 -5.95
N SER A 28 6.31 -1.87 -5.75
CA SER A 28 7.58 -2.49 -5.38
C SER A 28 8.10 -1.90 -4.07
N PHE A 29 8.41 -2.77 -3.12
CA PHE A 29 8.86 -2.42 -1.79
C PHE A 29 10.12 -3.20 -1.41
N CYS A 30 10.80 -2.73 -0.37
CA CYS A 30 11.91 -3.45 0.25
C CYS A 30 11.85 -3.31 1.77
N LYS A 31 12.20 -4.39 2.48
CA LYS A 31 12.41 -4.32 3.92
C LYS A 31 13.74 -3.62 4.20
N SER A 32 13.72 -2.63 5.09
CA SER A 32 14.94 -2.09 5.67
C SER A 32 15.67 -3.21 6.41
N LYS A 33 16.98 -3.31 6.19
CA LYS A 33 17.84 -3.97 7.18
C LYS A 33 18.22 -2.88 8.17
N ALA A 34 17.74 -2.97 9.40
CA ALA A 34 18.26 -2.14 10.46
C ALA A 34 19.77 -2.40 10.58
N SER A 35 20.58 -1.42 10.17
CA SER A 35 22.00 -1.37 10.51
C SER A 35 22.11 -0.60 11.82
N ASP A 36 22.92 -1.08 12.75
CA ASP A 36 23.24 -0.37 14.01
C ASP A 36 24.05 0.93 13.76
N ILE A 37 24.37 1.22 12.49
CA ILE A 37 25.14 2.38 12.04
C ILE A 37 24.23 3.25 11.18
N THR A 38 24.11 4.53 11.53
CA THR A 38 23.37 5.54 10.76
C THR A 38 24.08 5.82 9.43
N GLU A 39 23.87 4.96 8.44
CA GLU A 39 24.36 5.16 7.08
C GLU A 39 23.19 5.58 6.17
N PRO A 40 23.40 6.53 5.24
CA PRO A 40 22.41 6.80 4.20
C PRO A 40 22.15 5.50 3.46
N LEU A 41 20.89 5.06 3.37
CA LEU A 41 20.55 3.86 2.60
C LEU A 41 21.01 4.04 1.15
N MET A 42 22.13 3.41 0.82
CA MET A 42 22.54 3.22 -0.54
C MET A 42 21.60 2.17 -1.12
N VAL A 43 20.69 2.60 -2.00
CA VAL A 43 19.74 1.74 -2.77
C VAL A 43 20.44 0.61 -3.56
N ASN A 44 21.77 0.55 -3.51
CA ASN A 44 22.61 -0.45 -4.15
C ASN A 44 23.06 -1.61 -3.23
N GLU A 45 22.56 -1.73 -2.00
CA GLU A 45 22.82 -2.92 -1.16
C GLU A 45 22.04 -4.15 -1.66
N LYS A 46 22.71 -4.90 -2.53
CA LYS A 46 22.34 -6.17 -3.17
C LYS A 46 21.95 -7.32 -2.23
N SER A 47 20.92 -7.22 -1.38
CA SER A 47 20.51 -8.41 -0.61
C SER A 47 19.08 -8.47 -0.07
N SER A 48 18.31 -7.39 -0.04
CA SER A 48 16.94 -7.48 0.47
C SER A 48 15.99 -7.86 -0.66
N PRO A 49 15.18 -8.92 -0.51
CA PRO A 49 14.20 -9.30 -1.52
C PRO A 49 13.20 -8.16 -1.73
N ILE A 50 12.92 -7.86 -2.99
CA ILE A 50 11.88 -6.89 -3.35
C ILE A 50 10.53 -7.56 -3.14
N ILE A 51 9.65 -6.91 -2.39
CA ILE A 51 8.27 -7.32 -2.21
C ILE A 51 7.45 -6.63 -3.29
N GLN A 52 6.88 -7.43 -4.18
CA GLN A 52 5.97 -6.98 -5.22
C GLN A 52 4.53 -7.21 -4.77
N VAL A 53 3.70 -6.18 -4.91
CA VAL A 53 2.26 -6.23 -4.61
C VAL A 53 1.49 -5.84 -5.87
N ASP A 54 0.71 -6.77 -6.41
CA ASP A 54 -0.04 -6.60 -7.65
C ASP A 54 -1.55 -6.52 -7.38
N PHE A 55 -2.19 -5.41 -7.78
CA PHE A 55 -3.64 -5.25 -7.83
C PHE A 55 -4.13 -5.40 -9.27
N HIS A 56 -5.05 -6.34 -9.52
CA HIS A 56 -5.53 -6.63 -10.87
C HIS A 56 -6.70 -5.74 -11.30
N SER A 57 -7.32 -5.02 -10.38
CA SER A 57 -8.45 -4.14 -10.67
C SER A 57 -8.51 -3.00 -9.65
N TYR A 58 -7.58 -2.04 -9.78
CA TYR A 58 -7.60 -0.84 -8.95
C TYR A 58 -8.68 0.14 -9.44
N ILE A 59 -9.22 0.94 -8.54
CA ILE A 59 -10.17 2.03 -8.82
C ILE A 59 -9.45 3.38 -8.76
N ALA A 60 -8.66 3.58 -7.70
CA ALA A 60 -7.86 4.78 -7.50
C ALA A 60 -6.65 4.45 -6.62
N TYR A 61 -5.58 5.22 -6.77
CA TYR A 61 -4.45 5.19 -5.84
C TYR A 61 -3.92 6.60 -5.58
N SER A 62 -3.20 6.77 -4.48
CA SER A 62 -2.47 8.00 -4.16
C SER A 62 -1.17 7.69 -3.44
N VAL A 63 -0.16 8.53 -3.67
CA VAL A 63 1.11 8.49 -2.96
C VAL A 63 1.28 9.83 -2.27
N ARG A 64 1.51 9.80 -0.96
CA ARG A 64 1.72 10.99 -0.14
C ARG A 64 3.08 10.88 0.55
N ASN A 65 3.75 12.02 0.73
CA ASN A 65 4.96 12.08 1.53
C ASN A 65 4.58 11.88 3.01
N GLU A 66 5.18 10.86 3.65
CA GLU A 66 4.84 10.45 5.02
C GLU A 66 4.98 11.59 6.03
N PHE A 67 5.98 12.45 5.87
CA PHE A 67 6.26 13.58 6.76
C PHE A 67 5.09 14.57 6.87
N PHE A 68 4.24 14.62 5.85
CA PHE A 68 3.05 15.48 5.80
C PHE A 68 1.77 14.73 6.17
N THR A 69 1.87 13.52 6.70
CA THR A 69 0.75 12.73 7.19
C THR A 69 0.73 12.67 8.70
N SER A 70 -0.45 12.53 9.27
CA SER A 70 -0.64 12.32 10.69
C SER A 70 -1.65 11.21 10.90
N ARG A 71 -1.65 10.65 12.11
CA ARG A 71 -2.76 9.79 12.54
C ARG A 71 -4.07 10.59 12.43
N ASP A 72 -5.10 9.96 11.88
CA ASP A 72 -6.46 10.50 11.82
C ASP A 72 -7.38 9.59 12.62
N ASP A 73 -7.95 10.13 13.70
CA ASP A 73 -8.84 9.39 14.61
C ASP A 73 -10.19 9.02 13.95
N TYR A 74 -10.49 9.59 12.79
CA TYR A 74 -11.64 9.18 11.97
C TYR A 74 -11.44 7.81 11.31
N GLU A 75 -10.19 7.38 11.12
CA GLU A 75 -9.85 6.17 10.38
C GLU A 75 -10.00 4.92 11.24
N GLU A 76 -10.61 3.88 10.65
CA GLU A 76 -10.73 2.55 11.26
C GLU A 76 -10.11 1.53 10.31
N PHE A 77 -9.08 0.83 10.75
CA PHE A 77 -8.34 -0.14 9.94
C PHE A 77 -7.78 -1.29 10.76
N ASP A 78 -7.40 -2.36 10.05
CA ASP A 78 -6.68 -3.51 10.59
C ASP A 78 -5.27 -3.60 9.99
N GLY A 79 -4.28 -3.94 10.80
CA GLY A 79 -2.85 -3.97 10.46
C GLY A 79 -2.04 -2.75 10.92
N LYS A 80 -0.71 -2.76 10.69
CA LYS A 80 0.22 -1.70 11.12
C LYS A 80 0.80 -0.92 9.94
N THR A 81 1.78 -1.50 9.24
CA THR A 81 2.37 -0.91 8.02
C THR A 81 1.44 -1.11 6.84
N PHE A 82 1.03 -2.35 6.59
CA PHE A 82 -0.05 -2.63 5.65
C PHE A 82 -1.39 -2.61 6.39
N ARG A 83 -2.29 -1.73 5.95
CA ARG A 83 -3.56 -1.43 6.59
C ARG A 83 -4.71 -1.74 5.64
N ILE A 84 -5.76 -2.34 6.17
CA ILE A 84 -7.03 -2.52 5.46
C ILE A 84 -8.07 -1.67 6.15
N TYR A 85 -8.51 -0.61 5.49
CA TYR A 85 -9.41 0.37 6.06
C TYR A 85 -10.86 -0.07 5.90
N LYS A 86 -11.58 -0.07 7.04
CA LYS A 86 -13.04 -0.09 7.09
C LYS A 86 -13.61 1.30 6.85
N LYS A 87 -12.87 2.34 7.27
CA LYS A 87 -13.27 3.75 7.20
C LYS A 87 -12.04 4.64 7.04
N SER A 88 -12.09 5.60 6.12
CA SER A 88 -11.04 6.61 5.94
C SER A 88 -11.53 7.78 5.10
N ARG A 89 -10.87 8.95 5.22
CA ARG A 89 -11.19 10.12 4.41
C ARG A 89 -10.95 9.90 2.92
N TYR A 90 -9.91 9.14 2.58
CA TYR A 90 -9.61 8.79 1.19
C TYR A 90 -10.70 7.90 0.58
N LEU A 91 -11.14 6.87 1.30
CA LEU A 91 -12.24 6.01 0.88
C LEU A 91 -13.54 6.81 0.68
N ASP A 92 -13.85 7.74 1.58
CA ASP A 92 -15.02 8.61 1.44
C ASP A 92 -14.92 9.49 0.20
N PHE A 93 -13.78 10.16 0.01
CA PHE A 93 -13.52 11.00 -1.15
C PHE A 93 -13.72 10.24 -2.47
N ILE A 94 -13.11 9.06 -2.61
CA ILE A 94 -13.26 8.23 -3.83
C ILE A 94 -14.72 7.77 -3.99
N SER A 95 -15.42 7.43 -2.90
CA SER A 95 -16.80 6.95 -2.98
C SER A 95 -17.78 7.96 -3.57
N TYR A 96 -17.52 9.27 -3.44
CA TYR A 96 -18.32 10.32 -4.09
C TYR A 96 -18.07 10.42 -5.59
N GLY A 97 -16.88 10.02 -6.05
CA GLY A 97 -16.46 10.12 -7.45
C GLY A 97 -16.75 8.89 -8.30
N ILE A 98 -17.22 7.78 -7.71
CA ILE A 98 -17.44 6.52 -8.43
C ILE A 98 -18.91 6.11 -8.44
N PHE A 99 -19.33 5.53 -9.55
CA PHE A 99 -20.64 4.88 -9.64
C PHE A 99 -20.54 3.47 -9.03
N ALA A 100 -20.73 3.36 -7.72
CA ALA A 100 -20.95 2.07 -7.08
C ALA A 100 -22.45 1.73 -7.20
N SER A 101 -22.82 0.67 -7.94
CA SER A 101 -24.21 0.25 -8.03
C SER A 101 -24.74 -0.04 -6.62
N LYS A 102 -25.89 0.55 -6.25
CA LYS A 102 -26.51 0.40 -4.92
C LYS A 102 -26.79 -1.06 -4.53
N ASP A 103 -26.80 -1.96 -5.51
CA ASP A 103 -27.08 -3.39 -5.35
C ASP A 103 -25.87 -4.21 -4.87
N PHE A 104 -24.65 -3.64 -4.86
CA PHE A 104 -23.46 -4.29 -4.32
C PHE A 104 -23.01 -3.61 -3.03
N VAL A 105 -23.06 -4.35 -1.92
CA VAL A 105 -22.37 -4.00 -0.67
C VAL A 105 -20.89 -3.79 -1.00
N ARG A 106 -20.43 -2.52 -0.97
CA ARG A 106 -19.07 -2.03 -1.29
C ARG A 106 -18.14 -3.09 -1.90
N PRO A 107 -18.11 -3.25 -3.24
CA PRO A 107 -17.33 -4.30 -3.89
C PRO A 107 -15.82 -3.98 -3.94
N TYR A 108 -15.34 -3.07 -3.09
CA TYR A 108 -13.96 -2.60 -3.07
C TYR A 108 -13.50 -2.31 -1.65
N LYS A 109 -12.19 -2.45 -1.43
CA LYS A 109 -11.51 -2.21 -0.16
C LYS A 109 -10.48 -1.11 -0.33
N HIS A 110 -10.20 -0.41 0.76
CA HIS A 110 -9.09 0.52 0.85
C HIS A 110 -7.89 -0.15 1.54
N TYR A 111 -6.77 -0.19 0.84
CA TYR A 111 -5.48 -0.67 1.30
C TYR A 111 -4.54 0.51 1.46
N GLY A 112 -3.96 0.70 2.64
CA GLY A 112 -2.90 1.69 2.86
C GLY A 112 -1.59 1.02 3.24
N ILE A 113 -0.48 1.60 2.80
CA ILE A 113 0.86 1.09 3.04
C ILE A 113 1.70 2.26 3.56
N CYS A 114 1.94 2.28 4.86
CA CYS A 114 2.74 3.30 5.54
C CYS A 114 4.21 2.90 5.51
N CYS A 115 4.90 3.31 4.45
CA CYS A 115 6.34 3.18 4.28
C CYS A 115 7.08 4.30 5.03
N ILE A 116 8.40 4.19 5.11
CA ILE A 116 9.26 5.15 5.81
C ILE A 116 9.10 6.57 5.24
N ASP A 117 9.16 6.71 3.91
CA ASP A 117 9.10 8.03 3.25
C ASP A 117 7.74 8.34 2.61
N HIS A 118 6.87 7.32 2.48
CA HIS A 118 5.64 7.42 1.70
C HIS A 118 4.47 6.72 2.39
N VAL A 119 3.28 7.32 2.27
CA VAL A 119 2.01 6.63 2.50
C VAL A 119 1.37 6.36 1.15
N VAL A 120 1.12 5.09 0.84
CA VAL A 120 0.48 4.67 -0.41
C VAL A 120 -0.92 4.16 -0.11
N ASP A 121 -1.92 4.79 -0.69
CA ASP A 121 -3.34 4.41 -0.53
C ASP A 121 -3.86 3.84 -1.86
N ILE A 122 -4.56 2.71 -1.82
CA ILE A 122 -5.12 2.01 -3.00
C ILE A 122 -6.56 1.59 -2.71
N ILE A 123 -7.48 1.98 -3.58
CA ILE A 123 -8.84 1.43 -3.62
C ILE A 123 -8.89 0.37 -4.70
N SER A 124 -9.32 -0.85 -4.37
CA SER A 124 -9.33 -1.98 -5.32
C SER A 124 -10.52 -2.90 -5.09
N THR A 125 -11.07 -3.45 -6.18
CA THR A 125 -12.13 -4.48 -6.14
C THR A 125 -11.56 -5.88 -5.90
N SER A 126 -10.28 -6.09 -6.21
CA SER A 126 -9.57 -7.34 -5.99
C SER A 126 -8.60 -7.25 -4.82
N GLU A 127 -8.40 -8.37 -4.14
CA GLU A 127 -7.30 -8.52 -3.19
C GLU A 127 -5.95 -8.54 -3.92
N PRO A 128 -4.88 -7.99 -3.33
CA PRO A 128 -3.58 -7.98 -3.99
C PRO A 128 -2.89 -9.34 -3.96
N ILE A 129 -2.08 -9.60 -4.99
CA ILE A 129 -1.17 -10.75 -5.05
C ILE A 129 0.22 -10.29 -4.61
N VAL A 130 0.82 -11.02 -3.66
CA VAL A 130 2.12 -10.67 -3.08
C VAL A 130 3.18 -11.68 -3.48
N ARG A 131 4.31 -11.18 -3.97
CA ARG A 131 5.47 -11.97 -4.41
C ARG A 131 6.76 -11.37 -3.85
N GLU A 132 7.71 -12.22 -3.49
CA GLU A 132 9.09 -11.79 -3.22
C GLU A 132 9.94 -12.10 -4.46
N THR A 133 10.63 -11.09 -4.99
CA THR A 133 11.54 -11.21 -6.13
C THR A 133 12.98 -10.97 -5.67
N LYS A 134 13.92 -11.74 -6.22
CA LYS A 134 15.36 -11.61 -5.95
C LYS A 134 16.01 -10.58 -6.86
#